data_AF-A0A1W1ZM12-F1
#
_entry.id   AF-A0A1W1ZM12-F1
#
_cell.length_a   1.000
_cell.length_b   1.000
_cell.length_c   1.000
_cell.angle_alpha   90.00
_cell.angle_beta   90.00
_cell.angle_gamma   90.00
#
_symmetry.space_group_name_H-M   'P 1'
#
loop_
_entity.id
_entity.type
_entity.pdbx_description
1 polymer ?
#
loop_
_entity_poly.entity_id
_entity_poly.type
_entity_poly.pdbx_seq_one_letter_code
_entity_poly.pdbx_strand_id
1 'polypeptide(L)'
;MKHVRTTTTTAITLALAATGFAGTAQAAGSGGSAGPNACEGKGSGCVIVSRADVDGDGRSDSVAQTHWGATAEGGDKITTRVHTADGERLQVVTDTQRRMGRDAFFGAAKIDGEAGYELVTKTDLGAHTAYSQVLTYRDGRLTTLKDPRSRYRWVTDGSVWSSVGYKRTTTSTGAVKVIASEAARPANGGAFRQTLYSAQWKNGDWQRLSLLTRTVSASTAGEWSGWNIPYLPSGI
;
A
#
# COMPACT_ATOMS: atom_id res chain seq x y z
N MET A 1 59.99 -6.50 29.70
CA MET A 1 59.68 -5.16 30.22
C MET A 1 58.18 -5.02 30.31
N LYS A 2 57.68 -4.70 31.51
CA LYS A 2 56.26 -4.57 31.89
C LYS A 2 55.65 -3.32 31.24
N HIS A 3 54.36 -3.33 30.93
CA HIS A 3 53.40 -2.36 31.46
C HIS A 3 51.96 -2.83 31.21
N VAL A 4 51.32 -3.30 32.28
CA VAL A 4 49.88 -3.49 32.41
C VAL A 4 49.28 -2.12 32.74
N ARG A 5 48.24 -1.68 32.03
CA ARG A 5 47.44 -0.51 32.40
C ARG A 5 46.10 -0.97 32.97
N THR A 6 45.95 -0.78 34.28
CA THR A 6 44.70 -0.88 35.03
C THR A 6 43.97 0.45 34.89
N THR A 7 42.70 0.42 34.48
CA THR A 7 41.83 1.60 34.50
C THR A 7 40.77 1.38 35.55
N THR A 8 40.75 2.25 36.56
CA THR A 8 39.73 2.32 37.61
C THR A 8 39.08 3.68 37.49
N THR A 9 37.75 3.75 37.29
CA THR A 9 37.02 5.02 37.44
C THR A 9 35.66 4.78 38.09
N THR A 10 35.67 5.02 39.40
CA THR A 10 34.67 5.64 40.29
C THR A 10 33.25 5.86 39.77
N ALA A 11 32.28 5.24 40.45
CA ALA A 11 30.86 5.60 40.37
C ALA A 11 30.55 6.74 41.36
N ILE A 12 29.90 7.80 40.87
CA ILE A 12 29.36 8.89 41.70
C ILE A 12 27.84 8.70 41.78
N THR A 13 27.33 8.48 43.00
CA THR A 13 25.90 8.42 43.29
C THR A 13 25.41 9.81 43.69
N LEU A 14 24.54 10.43 42.89
CA LEU A 14 23.79 11.63 43.29
C LEU A 14 22.42 11.20 43.83
N ALA A 15 22.17 11.46 45.10
CA ALA A 15 20.84 11.41 45.69
C ALA A 15 20.17 12.79 45.54
N LEU A 16 19.07 12.87 44.78
CA LEU A 16 18.19 14.03 44.78
C LEU A 16 16.97 13.74 45.65
N ALA A 17 16.82 14.52 46.71
CA ALA A 17 15.60 14.60 47.51
C ALA A 17 14.57 15.45 46.74
N ALA A 18 13.40 14.86 46.45
CA ALA A 18 12.25 15.58 45.89
C ALA A 18 11.18 15.75 46.98
N THR A 19 11.08 16.96 47.52
CA THR A 19 9.98 17.41 48.37
C THR A 19 8.71 17.60 47.53
N GLY A 20 7.61 17.01 47.99
CA GLY A 20 6.34 16.96 47.29
C GLY A 20 5.64 18.31 47.14
N PHE A 21 5.03 18.49 45.98
CA PHE A 21 3.87 19.37 45.78
C PHE A 21 2.68 18.47 45.45
N ALA A 22 1.75 18.36 46.40
CA ALA A 22 0.43 17.77 46.17
C ALA A 22 -0.43 18.78 45.40
N GLY A 23 -0.18 18.90 44.09
CA GLY A 23 -1.10 19.57 43.18
C GLY A 23 -2.26 18.62 42.87
N THR A 24 -3.49 19.03 43.19
CA THR A 24 -4.70 18.34 42.75
C THR A 24 -4.73 18.33 41.22
N ALA A 25 -4.39 17.19 40.61
CA ALA A 25 -4.60 16.97 39.19
C ALA A 25 -6.10 16.97 38.92
N GLN A 26 -6.62 18.10 38.44
CA GLN A 26 -7.90 18.10 37.74
C GLN A 26 -7.73 17.18 36.54
N ALA A 27 -8.41 16.03 36.57
CA ALA A 27 -8.56 15.19 35.41
C ALA A 27 -9.29 16.02 34.35
N ALA A 28 -8.52 16.58 33.41
CA ALA A 28 -9.08 17.11 32.18
C ALA A 28 -9.88 15.98 31.56
N GLY A 29 -11.21 16.13 31.53
CA GLY A 29 -12.09 15.18 30.89
C GLY A 29 -11.54 14.91 29.49
N SER A 30 -11.21 13.66 29.21
CA SER A 30 -10.86 13.21 27.87
C SER A 30 -12.09 13.31 26.99
N GLY A 31 -12.41 14.53 26.55
CA GLY A 31 -13.15 14.75 25.32
C GLY A 31 -12.27 14.24 24.20
N GLY A 32 -12.25 12.92 24.00
CA GLY A 32 -11.55 12.32 22.89
C GLY A 32 -12.09 12.97 21.63
N SER A 33 -11.24 13.72 20.91
CA SER A 33 -11.63 14.22 19.61
C SER A 33 -12.09 13.02 18.79
N ALA A 34 -13.27 13.11 18.18
CA ALA A 34 -13.70 12.07 17.25
C ALA A 34 -12.55 11.83 16.26
N GLY A 35 -12.13 10.57 16.09
CA GLY A 35 -11.08 10.22 15.14
C GLY A 35 -11.43 10.71 13.73
N PRO A 36 -10.45 10.79 12.82
CA PRO A 36 -10.68 11.37 11.49
C PRO A 36 -11.89 10.71 10.81
N ASN A 37 -12.66 11.49 10.07
CA ASN A 37 -13.81 11.01 9.30
C ASN A 37 -13.76 11.58 7.88
N ALA A 38 -13.40 10.75 6.91
CA ALA A 38 -13.32 11.16 5.51
C ALA A 38 -14.70 11.38 4.84
N CYS A 39 -15.79 10.99 5.51
CA CYS A 39 -17.15 11.28 5.11
C CYS A 39 -17.78 12.46 5.85
N GLU A 40 -17.02 13.19 6.66
CA GLU A 40 -17.52 14.40 7.33
C GLU A 40 -18.09 15.41 6.33
N GLY A 41 -19.31 15.87 6.58
CA GLY A 41 -20.03 16.79 5.69
C GLY A 41 -20.36 16.18 4.32
N LYS A 42 -20.30 14.85 4.15
CA LYS A 42 -20.70 14.15 2.93
C LYS A 42 -22.03 13.43 3.14
N GLY A 43 -22.83 13.36 2.08
CA GLY A 43 -24.10 12.63 2.09
C GLY A 43 -23.92 11.11 2.20
N SER A 44 -25.03 10.38 2.23
CA SER A 44 -25.10 8.92 2.41
C SER A 44 -24.35 8.09 1.34
N GLY A 45 -23.95 8.70 0.22
CA GLY A 45 -23.12 8.06 -0.81
C GLY A 45 -21.63 7.95 -0.47
N CYS A 46 -21.17 8.57 0.62
CA CYS A 46 -19.80 8.41 1.10
C CYS A 46 -19.70 7.25 2.08
N VAL A 47 -18.74 6.35 1.84
CA VAL A 47 -18.53 5.16 2.66
C VAL A 47 -17.08 5.12 3.12
N ILE A 48 -16.85 4.96 4.42
CA ILE A 48 -15.52 4.67 4.97
C ILE A 48 -15.15 3.24 4.56
N VAL A 49 -14.02 3.07 3.88
CA VAL A 49 -13.54 1.79 3.35
C VAL A 49 -12.27 1.29 4.03
N SER A 50 -11.51 2.16 4.71
CA SER A 50 -10.29 1.77 5.43
C SER A 50 -9.93 2.74 6.55
N ARG A 51 -9.08 2.25 7.46
CA ARG A 51 -8.45 2.97 8.58
C ARG A 51 -6.91 2.88 8.57
N ALA A 52 -6.35 2.72 7.37
CA ALA A 52 -4.91 2.63 7.18
C ALA A 52 -4.20 3.96 7.52
N ASP A 53 -2.95 3.85 7.96
CA ASP A 53 -1.98 4.96 8.10
C ASP A 53 -1.46 5.31 6.70
N VAL A 54 -2.07 6.29 6.03
CA VAL A 54 -1.81 6.61 4.62
C VAL A 54 -0.61 7.55 4.50
N ASP A 55 -0.47 8.50 5.42
CA ASP A 55 0.63 9.47 5.43
C ASP A 55 1.93 8.92 6.07
N GLY A 56 1.85 7.82 6.80
CA GLY A 56 2.99 7.12 7.38
C GLY A 56 3.41 7.63 8.75
N ASP A 57 2.58 8.41 9.43
CA ASP A 57 2.89 8.98 10.74
C ASP A 57 2.67 7.99 11.92
N GLY A 58 2.17 6.79 11.62
CA GLY A 58 1.91 5.72 12.58
C GLY A 58 0.54 5.79 13.27
N ARG A 59 -0.33 6.72 12.88
CA ARG A 59 -1.70 6.86 13.39
C ARG A 59 -2.70 6.45 12.31
N SER A 60 -3.90 6.07 12.74
CA SER A 60 -4.94 5.62 11.80
C SER A 60 -5.65 6.79 11.14
N ASP A 61 -5.66 6.80 9.81
CA ASP A 61 -6.43 7.75 9.04
C ASP A 61 -7.86 7.25 8.78
N SER A 62 -8.64 8.07 8.07
CA SER A 62 -9.92 7.69 7.51
C SER A 62 -9.84 7.69 6.00
N VAL A 63 -10.18 6.57 5.37
CA VAL A 63 -10.27 6.49 3.90
C VAL A 63 -11.70 6.23 3.51
N ALA A 64 -12.23 7.02 2.58
CA ALA A 64 -13.59 6.88 2.08
C ALA A 64 -13.64 6.85 0.55
N GLN A 65 -14.68 6.21 0.02
CA GLN A 65 -15.03 6.29 -1.39
C GLN A 65 -16.46 6.79 -1.59
N THR A 66 -16.65 7.54 -2.68
CA THR A 66 -17.97 7.95 -3.18
C THR A 66 -18.01 7.68 -4.68
N HIS A 67 -19.07 7.00 -5.11
CA HIS A 67 -19.31 6.66 -6.51
C HIS A 67 -20.36 7.61 -7.07
N TRP A 68 -20.08 8.22 -8.21
CA TRP A 68 -21.00 9.17 -8.83
C TRP A 68 -20.78 9.27 -10.33
N GLY A 69 -21.84 9.64 -11.04
CA GLY A 69 -21.81 9.83 -12.49
C GLY A 69 -21.46 8.56 -13.26
N ALA A 70 -21.40 8.71 -14.59
CA ALA A 70 -20.87 7.70 -15.49
C ALA A 70 -19.62 8.25 -16.18
N THR A 71 -18.66 7.39 -16.50
CA THR A 71 -17.56 7.72 -17.41
C THR A 71 -18.02 7.53 -18.86
N ALA A 72 -17.26 8.07 -19.82
CA ALA A 72 -17.54 7.89 -21.24
C ALA A 72 -17.53 6.41 -21.67
N GLU A 73 -16.79 5.57 -20.94
CA GLU A 73 -16.63 4.14 -21.18
C GLU A 73 -17.72 3.31 -20.49
N GLY A 74 -18.66 3.95 -19.78
CA GLY A 74 -19.78 3.29 -19.09
C GLY A 74 -19.46 2.84 -17.66
N GLY A 75 -18.31 3.23 -17.10
CA GLY A 75 -17.96 3.02 -15.69
C GLY A 75 -18.44 4.13 -14.76
N ASP A 76 -17.89 4.17 -13.54
CA ASP A 76 -18.20 5.13 -12.48
C ASP A 76 -17.06 6.14 -12.32
N LYS A 77 -17.37 7.33 -11.79
CA LYS A 77 -16.35 8.21 -11.19
C LYS A 77 -16.29 7.92 -9.70
N ILE A 78 -15.09 7.63 -9.20
CA ILE A 78 -14.85 7.30 -7.80
C ILE A 78 -14.02 8.41 -7.18
N THR A 79 -14.56 9.11 -6.19
CA THR A 79 -13.75 10.00 -5.35
C THR A 79 -13.24 9.22 -4.15
N THR A 80 -11.93 8.98 -4.10
CA THR A 80 -11.24 8.51 -2.91
C THR A 80 -10.87 9.72 -2.07
N ARG A 81 -11.25 9.71 -0.79
CA ARG A 81 -10.93 10.74 0.20
C ARG A 81 -10.09 10.15 1.32
N VAL A 82 -9.14 10.93 1.80
CA VAL A 82 -8.36 10.63 2.99
C VAL A 82 -8.50 11.79 3.96
N HIS A 83 -8.77 11.49 5.22
CA HIS A 83 -8.70 12.43 6.34
C HIS A 83 -7.66 11.86 7.29
N THR A 84 -6.50 12.49 7.35
CA THR A 84 -5.36 12.02 8.16
C THR A 84 -5.59 12.31 9.63
N ALA A 85 -4.82 11.64 10.49
CA ALA A 85 -4.91 11.82 11.94
C ALA A 85 -4.45 13.21 12.42
N ASP A 86 -3.67 13.97 11.64
CA ASP A 86 -3.33 15.38 11.91
C ASP A 86 -4.36 16.38 11.36
N GLY A 87 -5.37 15.91 10.63
CA GLY A 87 -6.48 16.73 10.12
C GLY A 87 -6.33 17.18 8.67
N GLU A 88 -5.28 16.75 7.95
CA GLU A 88 -5.18 16.92 6.50
C GLU A 88 -6.35 16.22 5.79
N ARG A 89 -6.89 16.86 4.75
CA ARG A 89 -7.99 16.33 3.94
C ARG A 89 -7.59 16.29 2.48
N LEU A 90 -7.52 15.08 1.93
CA LEU A 90 -7.08 14.82 0.56
C LEU A 90 -8.19 14.16 -0.24
N GLN A 91 -8.18 14.36 -1.55
CA GLN A 91 -9.06 13.60 -2.44
C GLN A 91 -8.48 13.45 -3.84
N VAL A 92 -8.81 12.34 -4.49
CA VAL A 92 -8.52 12.07 -5.91
C VAL A 92 -9.77 11.47 -6.56
N VAL A 93 -10.03 11.85 -7.80
CA VAL A 93 -11.07 11.24 -8.63
C VAL A 93 -10.42 10.21 -9.56
N THR A 94 -11.00 9.01 -9.57
CA THR A 94 -10.61 7.89 -10.43
C THR A 94 -11.76 7.58 -11.37
N ASP A 95 -11.49 7.55 -12.67
CA ASP A 95 -12.45 7.09 -13.66
C ASP A 95 -12.28 5.58 -13.85
N THR A 96 -13.39 4.83 -13.81
CA THR A 96 -13.40 3.39 -14.11
C THR A 96 -13.97 3.12 -15.49
N GLN A 97 -13.59 1.99 -16.08
CA GLN A 97 -14.07 1.55 -17.40
C GLN A 97 -15.37 0.73 -17.30
N ARG A 98 -15.69 0.25 -16.09
CA ARG A 98 -16.90 -0.49 -15.78
C ARG A 98 -17.45 -0.03 -14.43
N ARG A 99 -18.76 -0.19 -14.23
CA ARG A 99 -19.39 0.12 -12.94
C ARG A 99 -18.87 -0.86 -11.89
N MET A 100 -18.17 -0.34 -10.90
CA MET A 100 -17.56 -1.14 -9.84
C MET A 100 -18.43 -1.15 -8.59
N GLY A 101 -19.19 -0.07 -8.38
CA GLY A 101 -19.87 0.13 -7.10
C GLY A 101 -18.91 -0.06 -5.92
N ARG A 102 -19.41 -0.63 -4.83
CA ARG A 102 -18.66 -0.76 -3.56
C ARG A 102 -17.44 -1.70 -3.65
N ASP A 103 -17.34 -2.51 -4.70
CA ASP A 103 -16.24 -3.47 -4.90
C ASP A 103 -14.98 -2.83 -5.51
N ALA A 104 -15.01 -1.52 -5.78
CA ALA A 104 -13.86 -0.81 -6.31
C ALA A 104 -12.71 -0.75 -5.31
N PHE A 105 -12.96 -0.52 -4.01
CA PHE A 105 -11.89 -0.53 -3.02
C PHE A 105 -11.42 -1.96 -2.80
N PHE A 106 -10.18 -2.24 -3.20
CA PHE A 106 -9.61 -3.59 -3.05
C PHE A 106 -8.88 -3.76 -1.73
N GLY A 107 -8.21 -2.71 -1.24
CA GLY A 107 -7.51 -2.76 0.03
C GLY A 107 -6.47 -1.65 0.20
N ALA A 108 -5.81 -1.68 1.34
CA ALA A 108 -4.68 -0.83 1.65
C ALA A 108 -3.49 -1.70 2.10
N ALA A 109 -2.29 -1.45 1.57
CA ALA A 109 -1.10 -2.21 1.93
C ALA A 109 0.17 -1.37 1.78
N LYS A 110 1.23 -1.75 2.51
CA LYS A 110 2.58 -1.22 2.27
C LYS A 110 3.17 -1.95 1.06
N ILE A 111 3.35 -1.25 -0.06
CA ILE A 111 3.78 -1.81 -1.34
C ILE A 111 5.21 -1.42 -1.63
N ASP A 112 5.49 -0.12 -1.74
CA ASP A 112 6.76 0.38 -2.27
C ASP A 112 7.89 0.44 -1.23
N GLY A 113 7.52 0.46 0.05
CA GLY A 113 8.45 0.38 1.18
C GLY A 113 8.73 1.72 1.84
N GLU A 114 8.19 2.81 1.34
CA GLU A 114 8.14 4.08 2.06
C GLU A 114 7.17 3.98 3.26
N ALA A 115 7.17 5.02 4.09
CA ALA A 115 6.17 5.17 5.13
C ALA A 115 4.77 5.39 4.50
N GLY A 116 3.75 4.89 5.19
CA GLY A 116 2.36 4.95 4.73
C GLY A 116 1.89 3.68 4.01
N TYR A 117 0.58 3.54 3.90
CA TYR A 117 -0.10 2.50 3.14
C TYR A 117 -0.56 3.05 1.79
N GLU A 118 -0.31 2.30 0.74
CA GLU A 118 -0.92 2.53 -0.56
C GLU A 118 -2.36 2.03 -0.61
N LEU A 119 -3.22 2.74 -1.35
CA LEU A 119 -4.64 2.42 -1.53
C LEU A 119 -4.87 1.83 -2.92
N VAL A 120 -5.44 0.63 -3.00
CA VAL A 120 -5.71 -0.09 -4.25
C VAL A 120 -7.19 0.05 -4.63
N THR A 121 -7.47 0.64 -5.78
CA THR A 121 -8.82 0.81 -6.33
C THR A 121 -8.92 0.11 -7.68
N LYS A 122 -9.84 -0.85 -7.84
CA LYS A 122 -10.14 -1.48 -9.13
C LYS A 122 -10.77 -0.46 -10.08
N THR A 123 -10.26 -0.43 -11.30
CA THR A 123 -10.70 0.49 -12.37
C THR A 123 -11.29 -0.25 -13.56
N ASP A 124 -10.99 -1.53 -13.73
CA ASP A 124 -11.65 -2.40 -14.70
C ASP A 124 -11.53 -3.89 -14.32
N LEU A 125 -12.29 -4.77 -14.98
CA LEU A 125 -12.41 -6.16 -14.55
C LEU A 125 -12.31 -7.34 -15.54
N GLY A 126 -12.32 -7.29 -16.87
CA GLY A 126 -12.10 -8.52 -17.68
C GLY A 126 -12.89 -9.80 -17.30
N ALA A 127 -12.52 -10.96 -17.85
CA ALA A 127 -13.12 -12.25 -17.43
C ALA A 127 -12.36 -12.91 -16.27
N HIS A 128 -11.09 -12.56 -16.14
CA HIS A 128 -10.14 -13.13 -15.17
C HIS A 128 -8.98 -12.14 -14.92
N THR A 129 -9.19 -10.85 -15.21
CA THR A 129 -8.14 -9.83 -15.18
C THR A 129 -8.68 -8.59 -14.48
N ALA A 130 -8.19 -8.31 -13.28
CA ALA A 130 -8.47 -7.03 -12.64
C ALA A 130 -7.40 -6.02 -13.02
N TYR A 131 -7.85 -4.78 -13.09
CA TYR A 131 -6.97 -3.67 -13.24
C TYR A 131 -7.22 -2.65 -12.15
N SER A 132 -6.17 -2.03 -11.66
CA SER A 132 -6.25 -1.13 -10.52
C SER A 132 -5.40 0.11 -10.71
N GLN A 133 -5.87 1.21 -10.13
CA GLN A 133 -5.03 2.33 -9.76
C GLN A 133 -4.54 2.10 -8.32
N VAL A 134 -3.27 2.41 -8.08
CA VAL A 134 -2.71 2.42 -6.74
C VAL A 134 -2.37 3.87 -6.39
N LEU A 135 -2.93 4.36 -5.30
CA LEU A 135 -2.69 5.71 -4.78
C LEU A 135 -1.70 5.63 -3.62
N THR A 136 -0.78 6.60 -3.57
CA THR A 136 0.19 6.77 -2.49
C THR A 136 0.25 8.23 -2.05
N TYR A 137 0.56 8.47 -0.78
CA TYR A 137 0.73 9.81 -0.23
C TYR A 137 2.18 10.28 -0.40
N ARG A 138 2.40 11.35 -1.15
CA ARG A 138 3.73 11.94 -1.33
C ARG A 138 3.60 13.46 -1.37
N ASP A 139 4.44 14.16 -0.61
CA ASP A 139 4.50 15.63 -0.61
C ASP A 139 3.14 16.31 -0.35
N GLY A 140 2.37 15.86 0.65
CA GLY A 140 1.08 16.49 0.99
C GLY A 140 -0.07 16.19 0.01
N ARG A 141 0.04 15.12 -0.79
CA ARG A 141 -0.99 14.78 -1.79
C ARG A 141 -1.04 13.30 -2.11
N LEU A 142 -2.22 12.85 -2.52
CA LEU A 142 -2.39 11.54 -3.14
C LEU A 142 -1.93 11.59 -4.59
N THR A 143 -1.05 10.67 -4.97
CA THR A 143 -0.53 10.51 -6.33
C THR A 143 -0.66 9.06 -6.78
N THR A 144 -0.65 8.82 -8.09
CA THR A 144 -0.67 7.44 -8.60
C THR A 144 0.72 6.81 -8.48
N LEU A 145 0.81 5.73 -7.72
CA LEU A 145 1.98 4.86 -7.72
C LEU A 145 1.95 4.00 -8.98
N LYS A 146 2.93 4.17 -9.86
CA LYS A 146 3.13 3.28 -11.01
C LYS A 146 3.54 1.89 -10.53
N ASP A 147 3.33 0.86 -11.35
CA ASP A 147 3.84 -0.48 -11.07
C ASP A 147 5.37 -0.55 -11.21
N PRO A 148 6.03 -1.65 -10.80
CA PRO A 148 7.48 -1.82 -10.95
C PRO A 148 8.03 -1.60 -12.36
N ARG A 149 7.17 -1.71 -13.39
CA ARG A 149 7.50 -1.54 -14.81
C ARG A 149 7.12 -0.14 -15.31
N SER A 150 6.92 0.80 -14.39
CA SER A 150 6.56 2.20 -14.63
C SER A 150 5.23 2.40 -15.37
N ARG A 151 4.27 1.49 -15.21
CA ARG A 151 2.92 1.58 -15.79
C ARG A 151 1.93 2.16 -14.78
N TYR A 152 1.02 3.03 -15.21
CA TYR A 152 0.01 3.62 -14.32
C TYR A 152 -1.04 2.62 -13.81
N ARG A 153 -1.28 1.55 -14.55
CA ARG A 153 -2.31 0.56 -14.28
C ARG A 153 -1.66 -0.71 -13.78
N TRP A 154 -2.02 -1.10 -12.55
CA TRP A 154 -1.60 -2.38 -11.97
C TRP A 154 -2.55 -3.45 -12.48
N VAL A 155 -2.01 -4.45 -13.16
CA VAL A 155 -2.77 -5.55 -13.76
C VAL A 155 -2.53 -6.82 -12.97
N THR A 156 -3.59 -7.53 -12.62
CA THR A 156 -3.56 -8.88 -12.02
C THR A 156 -4.43 -9.82 -12.81
N ASP A 157 -4.00 -11.06 -12.97
CA ASP A 157 -4.62 -12.04 -13.84
C ASP A 157 -4.41 -13.46 -13.31
N GLY A 158 -5.37 -14.34 -13.60
CA GLY A 158 -5.25 -15.76 -13.33
C GLY A 158 -6.21 -16.55 -14.22
N SER A 159 -5.67 -17.24 -15.21
CA SER A 159 -6.41 -18.09 -16.13
C SER A 159 -5.61 -19.32 -16.53
N VAL A 160 -6.21 -20.18 -17.36
CA VAL A 160 -5.49 -21.32 -17.97
C VAL A 160 -4.46 -20.89 -19.03
N TRP A 161 -4.49 -19.63 -19.48
CA TRP A 161 -3.62 -19.08 -20.52
C TRP A 161 -2.62 -18.04 -20.01
N SER A 162 -2.91 -17.41 -18.88
CA SER A 162 -2.11 -16.32 -18.32
C SER A 162 -2.10 -16.34 -16.80
N SER A 163 -1.04 -15.80 -16.21
CA SER A 163 -0.99 -15.46 -14.80
C SER A 163 -0.18 -14.18 -14.65
N VAL A 164 -0.77 -13.19 -13.97
CA VAL A 164 -0.13 -11.90 -13.74
C VAL A 164 -0.35 -11.52 -12.28
N GLY A 165 0.70 -11.02 -11.64
CA GLY A 165 0.56 -10.50 -10.30
C GLY A 165 1.85 -9.97 -9.70
N TYR A 166 1.77 -9.62 -8.42
CA TYR A 166 2.82 -8.91 -7.71
C TYR A 166 3.12 -9.58 -6.40
N LYS A 167 4.40 -9.70 -6.06
CA LYS A 167 4.86 -10.21 -4.77
C LYS A 167 5.74 -9.19 -4.08
N ARG A 168 5.44 -8.91 -2.81
CA ARG A 168 6.30 -8.09 -1.94
C ARG A 168 7.22 -8.99 -1.12
N THR A 169 8.49 -8.64 -1.08
CA THR A 169 9.52 -9.35 -0.32
C THR A 169 10.62 -8.36 0.10
N THR A 170 11.75 -8.85 0.60
CA THR A 170 12.91 -8.05 0.97
C THR A 170 14.16 -8.51 0.20
N THR A 171 15.14 -7.62 0.09
CA THR A 171 16.50 -7.95 -0.35
C THR A 171 17.29 -8.59 0.81
N SER A 172 18.49 -9.10 0.53
CA SER A 172 19.41 -9.58 1.58
C SER A 172 19.82 -8.49 2.58
N THR A 173 19.72 -7.22 2.19
CA THR A 173 20.00 -6.05 3.04
C THR A 173 18.78 -5.59 3.85
N GLY A 174 17.63 -6.25 3.70
CA GLY A 174 16.38 -5.87 4.36
C GLY A 174 15.54 -4.84 3.59
N ALA A 175 16.08 -4.20 2.54
CA ALA A 175 15.32 -3.26 1.72
C ALA A 175 14.10 -3.92 1.05
N VAL A 176 12.97 -3.21 0.96
CA VAL A 176 11.73 -3.69 0.34
C VAL A 176 11.93 -3.88 -1.16
N LYS A 177 11.34 -4.95 -1.69
CA LYS A 177 11.40 -5.33 -3.09
C LYS A 177 10.03 -5.82 -3.56
N VAL A 178 9.60 -5.33 -4.72
CA VAL A 178 8.40 -5.83 -5.40
C VAL A 178 8.80 -6.55 -6.67
N ILE A 179 8.17 -7.69 -6.92
CA ILE A 179 8.36 -8.48 -8.13
C ILE A 179 7.04 -8.53 -8.87
N ALA A 180 7.01 -7.99 -10.09
CA ALA A 180 5.92 -8.18 -11.03
C ALA A 180 6.18 -9.44 -11.87
N SER A 181 5.20 -10.33 -11.96
CA SER A 181 5.25 -11.55 -12.78
C SER A 181 4.23 -11.43 -13.91
N GLU A 182 4.66 -11.72 -15.13
CA GLU A 182 3.80 -11.94 -16.30
C GLU A 182 4.12 -13.30 -16.89
N ALA A 183 3.16 -14.22 -16.87
CA ALA A 183 3.28 -15.52 -17.48
C ALA A 183 2.18 -15.70 -18.53
N ALA A 184 2.56 -16.13 -19.73
CA ALA A 184 1.63 -16.47 -20.79
C ALA A 184 1.95 -17.86 -21.36
N ARG A 185 0.91 -18.64 -21.59
CA ARG A 185 1.00 -19.91 -22.29
C ARG A 185 1.00 -19.64 -23.81
N PRO A 186 1.91 -20.26 -24.58
CA PRO A 186 1.93 -20.09 -26.02
C PRO A 186 0.70 -20.74 -26.68
N ALA A 187 0.34 -20.26 -27.86
CA ALA A 187 -0.90 -20.67 -28.56
C ALA A 187 -0.95 -22.16 -28.91
N ASN A 188 0.20 -22.80 -29.13
CA ASN A 188 0.32 -24.24 -29.37
C ASN A 188 0.23 -25.09 -28.09
N GLY A 189 -0.05 -24.47 -26.93
CA GLY A 189 -0.09 -25.12 -25.64
C GLY A 189 1.30 -25.36 -25.02
N GLY A 190 1.32 -25.99 -23.85
CA GLY A 190 2.56 -26.34 -23.14
C GLY A 190 2.89 -25.44 -21.95
N ALA A 191 4.18 -25.31 -21.65
CA ALA A 191 4.69 -24.57 -20.50
C ALA A 191 4.56 -23.05 -20.71
N PHE A 192 4.38 -22.33 -19.61
CA PHE A 192 4.25 -20.87 -19.62
C PHE A 192 5.60 -20.23 -19.83
N ARG A 193 5.66 -19.19 -20.65
CA ARG A 193 6.77 -18.23 -20.66
C ARG A 193 6.51 -17.17 -19.60
N GLN A 194 7.29 -17.18 -18.53
CA GLN A 194 7.18 -16.25 -17.39
C GLN A 194 8.31 -15.23 -17.43
N THR A 195 7.95 -13.96 -17.27
CA THR A 195 8.86 -12.83 -17.04
C THR A 195 8.68 -12.34 -15.61
N LEU A 196 9.77 -12.28 -14.85
CA LEU A 196 9.83 -11.70 -13.51
C LEU A 196 10.61 -10.39 -13.58
N TYR A 197 9.95 -9.28 -13.26
CA TYR A 197 10.54 -7.96 -13.16
C TYR A 197 10.64 -7.58 -11.69
N SER A 198 11.85 -7.52 -11.15
CA SER A 198 12.08 -7.13 -9.76
C SER A 198 12.55 -5.69 -9.67
N ALA A 199 11.94 -4.92 -8.77
CA ALA A 199 12.32 -3.54 -8.50
C ALA A 199 12.29 -3.23 -7.00
N GLN A 200 13.01 -2.18 -6.63
CA GLN A 200 12.89 -1.51 -5.34
C GLN A 200 12.46 -0.07 -5.58
N TRP A 201 11.66 0.49 -4.68
CA TRP A 201 11.41 1.93 -4.70
C TRP A 201 12.62 2.64 -4.12
N LYS A 202 13.15 3.63 -4.84
CA LYS A 202 14.27 4.44 -4.37
C LYS A 202 14.25 5.78 -5.08
N ASN A 203 14.44 6.86 -4.31
CA ASN A 203 14.48 8.23 -4.83
C ASN A 203 13.20 8.60 -5.62
N GLY A 204 12.03 8.15 -5.16
CA GLY A 204 10.74 8.50 -5.77
C GLY A 204 10.38 7.75 -7.04
N ASP A 205 11.10 6.67 -7.40
CA ASP A 205 10.71 5.80 -8.51
C ASP A 205 11.17 4.34 -8.31
N TRP A 206 10.63 3.44 -9.13
CA TRP A 206 11.04 2.05 -9.20
C TRP A 206 12.39 1.89 -9.90
N GLN A 207 13.38 1.43 -9.15
CA GLN A 207 14.70 1.05 -9.68
C GLN A 207 14.72 -0.45 -9.95
N ARG A 208 14.90 -0.82 -11.22
CA ARG A 208 14.98 -2.23 -11.63
C ARG A 208 16.19 -2.90 -11.00
N LEU A 209 15.95 -3.98 -10.28
CA LEU A 209 16.99 -4.84 -9.72
C LEU A 209 17.34 -5.99 -10.66
N SER A 210 16.32 -6.63 -11.26
CA SER A 210 16.54 -7.75 -12.18
C SER A 210 15.37 -7.95 -13.13
N LEU A 211 15.67 -8.63 -14.24
CA LEU A 211 14.69 -9.11 -15.21
C LEU A 211 15.06 -10.54 -15.58
N LEU A 212 14.15 -11.49 -15.33
CA LEU A 212 14.35 -12.90 -15.64
C LEU A 212 13.21 -13.41 -16.51
N THR A 213 13.52 -14.03 -17.64
CA THR A 213 12.54 -14.77 -18.44
C THR A 213 12.85 -16.27 -18.33
N ARG A 214 11.84 -17.09 -18.09
CA ARG A 214 11.98 -18.55 -17.99
C ARG A 214 10.73 -19.28 -18.43
N THR A 215 10.87 -20.56 -18.73
CA THR A 215 9.75 -21.46 -18.99
C THR A 215 9.37 -22.20 -17.71
N VAL A 216 8.08 -22.23 -17.37
CA VAL A 216 7.58 -22.81 -16.10
C VAL A 216 6.30 -23.61 -16.30
N SER A 217 5.99 -24.50 -15.35
CA SER A 217 4.71 -25.21 -15.31
C SER A 217 3.54 -24.26 -15.06
N ALA A 218 2.32 -24.71 -15.35
CA ALA A 218 1.09 -23.96 -15.04
C ALA A 218 0.95 -23.70 -13.53
N SER A 219 1.28 -24.67 -12.68
CA SER A 219 1.25 -24.51 -11.22
C SER A 219 2.20 -23.41 -10.74
N THR A 220 3.45 -23.43 -11.22
CA THR A 220 4.47 -22.43 -10.86
C THR A 220 4.08 -21.03 -11.36
N ALA A 221 3.45 -20.93 -12.53
CA ALA A 221 2.90 -19.66 -13.01
C ALA A 221 1.77 -19.18 -12.09
N GLY A 222 0.81 -20.07 -11.76
CA GLY A 222 -0.37 -19.75 -10.96
C GLY A 222 -0.10 -19.26 -9.54
N GLU A 223 1.04 -19.63 -8.94
CA GLU A 223 1.51 -19.08 -7.65
C GLU A 223 1.70 -17.56 -7.64
N TRP A 224 1.74 -16.93 -8.82
CA TRP A 224 1.90 -15.50 -8.98
C TRP A 224 0.60 -14.76 -9.30
N SER A 225 -0.50 -15.47 -9.55
CA SER A 225 -1.77 -14.84 -9.91
C SER A 225 -2.23 -13.90 -8.80
N GLY A 226 -2.60 -12.68 -9.17
CA GLY A 226 -3.19 -11.74 -8.22
C GLY A 226 -2.18 -11.00 -7.33
N TRP A 227 -2.70 -10.52 -6.21
CA TRP A 227 -1.93 -9.80 -5.21
C TRP A 227 -1.32 -10.75 -4.19
N ASN A 228 0.01 -10.88 -4.20
CA ASN A 228 0.80 -11.60 -3.19
C ASN A 228 1.52 -10.57 -2.30
N ILE A 229 0.75 -9.62 -1.78
CA ILE A 229 1.22 -8.53 -0.93
C ILE A 229 0.40 -8.58 0.37
N PRO A 230 1.05 -8.59 1.55
CA PRO A 230 0.34 -8.61 2.83
C PRO A 230 -0.72 -7.52 2.93
N TYR A 231 -1.83 -7.82 3.63
CA TYR A 231 -3.01 -6.96 3.83
C TYR A 231 -3.90 -6.74 2.61
N LEU A 232 -3.50 -7.18 1.42
CA LEU A 232 -4.42 -7.27 0.28
C LEU A 232 -5.13 -8.64 0.26
N PRO A 233 -6.39 -8.71 -0.17
CA PRO A 233 -7.06 -9.98 -0.44
C PRO A 233 -6.26 -10.84 -1.42
N SER A 234 -6.26 -12.16 -1.20
CA SER A 234 -5.67 -13.10 -2.16
C SER A 234 -6.52 -13.14 -3.43
N GLY A 235 -5.87 -13.11 -4.60
CA GLY A 235 -6.55 -13.23 -5.90
C GLY A 235 -6.64 -11.91 -6.68
N ILE A 236 -7.69 -11.81 -7.50
CA ILE A 236 -7.90 -10.80 -8.55
C ILE A 236 -9.01 -9.83 -8.13
#